data_AF-A0A4V1QF33-F1
#
_entry.id   AF-A0A4V1QF33-F1
#
_cell.length_a   1.000
_cell.length_b   1.000
_cell.length_c   1.000
_cell.angle_alpha   90.00
_cell.angle_beta   90.00
_cell.angle_gamma   90.00
#
_symmetry.space_group_name_H-M   'P 1'
#
loop_
_entity.id
_entity.type
_entity.pdbx_description
1 polymer ?
#
loop_
_entity_poly.entity_id
_entity_poly.type
_entity_poly.pdbx_seq_one_letter_code
_entity_poly.pdbx_strand_id
1 'polypeptide(L)'
;MRAAIRSALVCTVAAGSFSLLLAGAGSAGAAESADAVCPHSHPAPVCVYDGADFTGLLENRAVWTPQLPAAENDRISSVINDSDYTVIMFADKNYGGESIEIGPHQKWVAPAAWDNRVSSYAMY
;
A
#
# COMPACT_ATOMS: atom_id res chain seq x y z
N MET A 1 -8.57 -32.76 1.12
CA MET A 1 -9.63 -32.30 0.18
C MET A 1 -9.02 -31.18 -0.64
N ARG A 2 -8.87 -31.38 -1.95
CA ARG A 2 -8.28 -30.40 -2.89
C ARG A 2 -9.42 -29.78 -3.70
N ALA A 3 -9.68 -28.49 -3.53
CA ALA A 3 -10.64 -27.77 -4.35
C ALA A 3 -9.87 -26.97 -5.41
N ALA A 4 -9.91 -27.46 -6.65
CA ALA A 4 -9.43 -26.76 -7.83
C ALA A 4 -10.51 -25.78 -8.30
N ILE A 5 -10.23 -24.48 -8.24
CA ILE A 5 -11.13 -23.45 -8.77
C ILE A 5 -10.87 -23.33 -10.27
N ARG A 6 -11.91 -23.59 -11.05
CA ARG A 6 -11.93 -23.60 -12.51
C ARG A 6 -11.95 -22.16 -13.03
N SER A 7 -10.86 -21.74 -13.69
CA SER A 7 -10.83 -20.52 -14.50
C SER A 7 -11.69 -20.68 -15.75
N ALA A 8 -12.66 -19.79 -15.94
CA ALA A 8 -13.40 -19.64 -17.18
C ALA A 8 -13.00 -18.31 -17.82
N LEU A 9 -12.09 -18.37 -18.79
CA LEU A 9 -11.77 -17.26 -19.69
C LEU A 9 -12.66 -17.41 -20.93
N VAL A 10 -13.68 -16.58 -21.06
CA VAL A 10 -14.48 -16.47 -22.30
C VAL A 10 -13.78 -15.45 -23.19
N CYS A 11 -13.20 -15.91 -24.28
CA CYS A 11 -12.59 -15.09 -25.32
C CYS A 11 -13.44 -15.23 -26.58
N THR A 12 -14.12 -14.15 -27.01
CA THR A 12 -14.74 -14.08 -28.34
C THR A 12 -14.25 -12.82 -29.04
N VAL A 13 -13.47 -13.05 -30.10
CA VAL A 13 -12.81 -12.04 -30.93
C VAL A 13 -13.78 -11.60 -32.04
N ALA A 14 -13.98 -10.29 -32.22
CA ALA A 14 -14.63 -9.73 -33.40
C ALA A 14 -13.58 -9.01 -34.24
N ALA A 15 -13.46 -9.44 -35.50
CA ALA A 15 -12.51 -8.96 -36.49
C ALA A 15 -12.88 -7.55 -36.98
N GLY A 16 -11.90 -6.64 -36.98
CA GLY A 16 -11.96 -5.34 -37.62
C GLY A 16 -10.54 -4.87 -37.92
N SER A 17 -10.16 -4.87 -39.20
CA SER A 17 -8.86 -4.39 -39.67
C SER A 17 -8.77 -2.88 -39.52
N PHE A 18 -8.03 -2.43 -38.50
CA PHE A 18 -7.60 -1.04 -38.35
C PHE A 18 -6.09 -1.05 -38.17
N SER A 19 -5.36 -0.62 -39.20
CA SER A 19 -3.92 -0.34 -39.10
C SER A 19 -3.74 0.90 -38.23
N LEU A 20 -3.68 0.70 -36.92
CA LEU A 20 -3.28 1.72 -35.96
C LEU A 20 -1.85 1.45 -35.51
N LEU A 21 -1.01 2.48 -35.67
CA LEU A 21 0.36 2.55 -35.19
C LEU A 21 0.49 1.95 -33.79
N LEU A 22 1.43 1.02 -33.65
CA LEU A 22 1.84 0.43 -32.38
C LEU A 22 2.54 1.51 -31.54
N ALA A 23 1.76 2.35 -30.88
CA ALA A 23 2.23 3.07 -29.71
C ALA A 23 2.46 2.01 -28.63
N GLY A 24 3.71 1.71 -28.34
CA GLY A 24 4.11 0.91 -27.19
C GLY A 24 3.72 1.64 -25.91
N ALA A 25 2.45 1.57 -25.53
CA ALA A 25 2.03 1.77 -24.16
C ALA A 25 2.43 0.49 -23.42
N GLY A 26 3.64 0.49 -22.86
CA GLY A 26 3.99 -0.46 -21.83
C GLY A 26 3.09 -0.18 -20.64
N SER A 27 1.92 -0.82 -20.58
CA SER A 27 1.18 -1.00 -19.34
C SER A 27 1.90 -2.07 -18.53
N ALA A 28 3.07 -1.72 -18.01
CA ALA A 28 3.70 -2.41 -16.91
C ALA A 28 3.39 -1.58 -15.65
N GLY A 29 2.86 -2.22 -14.61
CA GLY A 29 2.60 -1.58 -13.32
C GLY A 29 1.11 -1.51 -12.98
N ALA A 30 0.47 -2.66 -12.84
CA ALA A 30 -0.78 -2.77 -12.08
C ALA A 30 -0.81 -4.08 -11.27
N ALA A 31 -0.03 -5.09 -11.69
CA ALA A 31 0.13 -6.34 -10.96
C ALA A 31 1.14 -6.27 -9.80
N GLU A 32 1.96 -5.22 -9.69
CA GLU A 32 3.04 -5.15 -8.68
C GLU A 32 2.53 -4.86 -7.26
N SER A 33 1.32 -4.31 -7.13
CA SER A 33 0.74 -3.84 -5.87
C SER A 33 0.32 -5.00 -4.94
N ALA A 34 -0.22 -6.10 -5.48
CA ALA A 34 -0.71 -7.22 -4.66
C ALA A 34 0.43 -8.02 -3.99
N ASP A 35 1.57 -8.15 -4.68
CA ASP A 35 2.73 -8.94 -4.24
C ASP A 35 3.78 -8.10 -3.50
N ALA A 36 3.56 -6.80 -3.30
CA ALA A 36 4.52 -5.95 -2.60
C ALA A 36 4.89 -6.53 -1.23
N VAL A 37 6.19 -6.65 -0.95
CA VAL A 37 6.71 -7.18 0.31
C VAL A 37 7.43 -6.07 1.05
N CYS A 38 7.16 -5.94 2.34
CA CYS A 38 7.91 -5.03 3.20
C CYS A 38 9.34 -5.56 3.35
N PRO A 39 10.39 -4.77 3.01
CA PRO A 39 11.76 -5.23 3.20
C PRO A 39 12.03 -5.56 4.67
N HIS A 40 12.37 -6.82 4.95
CA HIS A 40 12.70 -7.31 6.29
C HIS A 40 14.11 -6.86 6.72
N SER A 41 14.30 -5.56 6.90
CA SER A 41 15.47 -5.00 7.59
C SER A 41 15.37 -5.17 9.12
N HIS A 42 14.18 -5.46 9.63
CA HIS A 42 13.84 -5.54 11.04
C HIS A 42 12.87 -6.72 11.32
N PRO A 43 12.84 -7.26 12.55
CA PRO A 43 12.06 -8.46 12.89
C PRO A 43 10.53 -8.28 12.88
N ALA A 44 10.03 -7.04 12.80
CA ALA A 44 8.62 -6.71 12.77
C ALA A 44 8.43 -5.42 11.95
N PRO A 45 8.63 -5.48 10.61
CA PRO A 45 8.73 -4.27 9.84
C PRO A 45 7.33 -3.72 9.52
N VAL A 46 7.16 -2.42 9.75
CA VAL A 46 6.02 -1.66 9.25
C VAL A 46 6.59 -0.77 8.17
N CYS A 47 6.16 -0.97 6.93
CA CYS A 47 6.60 -0.19 5.80
C CYS A 47 5.54 0.83 5.42
N VAL A 48 5.93 2.10 5.36
CA VAL A 48 5.07 3.20 4.92
C VAL A 48 5.62 3.78 3.62
N TYR A 49 4.73 4.07 2.68
CA TYR A 49 5.07 4.38 1.29
C TYR A 49 4.37 5.66 0.83
N ASP A 50 5.03 6.40 -0.06
CA ASP A 50 4.49 7.60 -0.71
C ASP A 50 3.54 7.29 -1.88
N GLY A 51 3.65 6.10 -2.47
CA GLY A 51 2.78 5.65 -3.55
C GLY A 51 1.67 4.73 -3.04
N ALA A 52 0.49 4.81 -3.67
CA ALA A 52 -0.65 3.93 -3.38
C ALA A 52 -0.37 2.45 -3.72
N ASP A 53 0.58 2.18 -4.63
CA ASP A 53 0.96 0.83 -5.07
C ASP A 53 2.20 0.29 -4.33
N PHE A 54 2.42 0.72 -3.09
CA PHE A 54 3.57 0.31 -2.25
C PHE A 54 4.93 0.66 -2.86
N THR A 55 4.99 1.80 -3.56
CA THR A 55 6.22 2.36 -4.16
C THR A 55 6.69 3.57 -3.37
N GLY A 56 7.99 3.90 -3.46
CA GLY A 56 8.52 5.07 -2.75
C GLY A 56 8.54 4.89 -1.23
N LEU A 57 9.21 3.83 -0.76
CA LEU A 57 9.37 3.53 0.66
C LEU A 57 9.91 4.76 1.41
N LEU A 58 9.18 5.20 2.43
CA LEU A 58 9.57 6.31 3.30
C LEU A 58 10.28 5.81 4.56
N GLU A 59 9.70 4.81 5.23
CA GLU A 59 10.21 4.23 6.48
C GLU A 59 9.82 2.75 6.55
N ASN A 60 10.66 1.92 7.18
CA ASN A 60 10.47 0.47 7.33
C ASN A 60 10.60 -0.03 8.78
N ARG A 61 10.58 0.89 9.74
CA ARG A 61 10.69 0.58 11.17
C ARG A 61 9.37 0.78 11.88
N ALA A 62 8.97 -0.24 12.64
CA ALA A 62 7.91 -0.12 13.62
C ALA A 62 8.44 0.67 14.83
N VAL A 63 8.11 1.96 14.92
CA VAL A 63 8.36 2.78 16.12
C VAL A 63 7.11 3.58 16.45
N TRP A 64 6.96 3.94 17.72
CA TRP A 64 6.02 4.96 18.14
C TRP A 64 6.53 6.31 17.67
N THR A 65 5.83 6.92 16.72
CA THR A 65 6.24 8.15 16.07
C THR A 65 5.19 9.22 16.36
N PRO A 66 5.36 10.02 17.43
CA PRO A 66 4.39 11.04 17.82
C PRO A 66 4.31 12.18 16.80
N GLN A 67 5.32 12.36 15.95
CA GLN A 67 5.27 13.32 14.87
C GLN A 67 6.21 12.85 13.76
N LEU A 68 5.68 12.76 12.54
CA LEU A 68 6.48 12.48 11.36
C LEU A 68 7.47 13.63 11.08
N PRO A 69 8.68 13.32 10.58
CA PRO A 69 9.57 14.34 10.03
C PRO A 69 8.88 15.14 8.94
N ALA A 70 9.23 16.42 8.80
CA ALA A 70 8.61 17.30 7.80
C ALA A 70 8.75 16.78 6.34
N ALA A 71 9.75 15.94 6.06
CA ALA A 71 9.94 15.33 4.75
C ALA A 71 9.00 14.15 4.47
N GLU A 72 8.31 13.62 5.49
CA GLU A 72 7.45 12.43 5.42
C GLU A 72 6.00 12.73 5.85
N ASN A 73 5.79 13.80 6.63
CA ASN A 73 4.47 14.23 7.07
C ASN A 73 3.54 14.45 5.87
N ASP A 74 2.32 13.95 5.97
CA ASP A 74 1.30 14.11 4.92
C ASP A 74 1.75 13.57 3.55
N ARG A 75 2.56 12.50 3.55
CA ARG A 75 2.99 11.82 2.31
C ARG A 75 2.59 10.35 2.22
N ILE A 76 2.10 9.75 3.29
CA ILE A 76 1.82 8.32 3.31
C ILE A 76 0.55 8.03 2.51
N SER A 77 0.68 7.14 1.52
CA SER A 77 -0.40 6.70 0.62
C SER A 77 -0.66 5.19 0.68
N SER A 78 0.29 4.40 1.19
CA SER A 78 0.06 2.99 1.49
C SER A 78 0.98 2.47 2.59
N VAL A 79 0.56 1.37 3.21
CA VAL A 79 1.22 0.78 4.38
C VAL A 79 1.17 -0.74 4.28
N ILE A 80 2.28 -1.39 4.62
CA ILE A 80 2.35 -2.83 4.87
C ILE A 80 2.70 -3.02 6.35
N ASN A 81 1.79 -3.60 7.11
CA ASN A 81 2.05 -4.04 8.47
C ASN A 81 2.39 -5.53 8.45
N ASP A 82 3.68 -5.86 8.42
CA ASP A 82 4.19 -7.24 8.46
C ASP A 82 4.56 -7.67 9.89
N SER A 83 4.08 -6.91 10.89
CA SER A 83 4.29 -7.20 12.30
C SER A 83 3.13 -7.99 12.90
N ASP A 84 3.36 -8.51 14.11
CA ASP A 84 2.32 -9.15 14.93
C ASP A 84 1.47 -8.15 15.74
N TYR A 85 1.69 -6.84 15.60
CA TYR A 85 1.01 -5.77 16.33
C TYR A 85 0.01 -5.03 15.45
N THR A 86 -0.98 -4.36 16.06
CA THR A 86 -1.84 -3.44 15.33
C THR A 86 -1.14 -2.09 15.22
N VAL A 87 -1.15 -1.51 14.02
CA VAL A 87 -0.66 -0.15 13.79
C VAL A 87 -1.84 0.80 13.70
N ILE A 88 -1.78 1.91 14.43
CA ILE A 88 -2.77 2.99 14.33
C ILE A 88 -2.11 4.22 13.72
N MET A 89 -2.69 4.71 12.62
CA MET A 89 -2.26 5.91 11.92
C MET A 89 -3.18 7.07 12.27
N PHE A 90 -2.61 8.24 12.55
CA PHE A 90 -3.32 9.42 12.99
C PHE A 90 -3.16 10.56 11.99
N ALA A 91 -4.25 11.27 11.74
CA ALA A 91 -4.27 12.44 10.87
C ALA A 91 -3.49 13.63 11.45
N ASP A 92 -3.41 13.73 12.78
CA ASP A 92 -2.70 14.81 13.45
C ASP A 92 -1.46 14.28 14.18
N LYS A 93 -0.56 15.21 14.56
CA LYS A 93 0.56 14.93 15.46
C LYS A 93 0.09 14.55 16.87
N ASN A 94 1.01 13.97 17.62
CA ASN A 94 0.86 13.49 19.00
C ASN A 94 -0.30 12.51 19.18
N TYR A 95 -0.52 11.64 18.20
CA TYR A 95 -1.58 10.62 18.21
C TYR A 95 -2.99 11.22 18.29
N GLY A 96 -3.17 12.39 17.66
CA GLY A 96 -4.43 13.15 17.68
C GLY A 96 -5.26 12.95 16.42
N GLY A 97 -6.48 13.49 16.46
CA GLY A 97 -7.35 13.56 15.29
C GLY A 97 -8.02 12.23 14.93
N GLU A 98 -8.46 12.15 13.68
CA GLU A 98 -9.01 10.93 13.10
C GLU A 98 -7.93 9.85 13.03
N SER A 99 -8.32 8.58 13.14
CA SER A 99 -7.40 7.44 13.09
C SER A 99 -7.93 6.29 12.26
N ILE A 100 -7.00 5.50 11.73
CA ILE A 100 -7.26 4.19 11.10
C ILE A 100 -6.35 3.14 11.71
N GLU A 101 -6.88 1.93 11.84
CA GLU A 101 -6.14 0.78 12.33
C GLU A 101 -5.82 -0.18 11.18
N ILE A 102 -4.60 -0.71 11.22
CA ILE A 102 -4.09 -1.70 10.28
C ILE A 102 -3.65 -2.89 11.11
N GLY A 103 -4.41 -3.97 11.02
CA GLY A 103 -4.16 -5.17 11.81
C GLY A 103 -2.85 -5.87 11.42
N PRO A 104 -2.42 -6.87 12.22
CA PRO A 104 -1.26 -7.69 11.92
C PRO A 104 -1.35 -8.33 10.53
N HIS A 105 -0.24 -8.35 9.80
CA HIS A 105 -0.11 -8.98 8.48
C HIS A 105 -1.10 -8.41 7.44
N GLN A 106 -1.51 -7.16 7.59
CA GLN A 106 -2.41 -6.46 6.68
C GLN A 106 -1.71 -5.39 5.86
N LYS A 107 -2.26 -5.14 4.67
CA LYS A 107 -1.91 -4.02 3.81
C LYS A 107 -3.05 -3.02 3.81
N TRP A 108 -2.69 -1.75 3.74
CA TRP A 108 -3.65 -0.66 3.61
C TRP A 108 -3.21 0.28 2.49
N VAL A 109 -4.15 0.61 1.62
CA VAL A 109 -4.00 1.67 0.61
C VAL A 109 -4.93 2.78 1.01
N ALA A 110 -4.40 4.00 1.08
CA ALA A 110 -5.15 5.14 1.57
C ALA A 110 -6.33 5.44 0.62
N PRO A 111 -7.57 5.50 1.12
CA PRO A 111 -8.67 6.08 0.35
C PRO A 111 -8.44 7.60 0.20
N ALA A 112 -9.13 8.21 -0.77
CA ALA A 112 -8.95 9.64 -1.09
C ALA A 112 -9.09 10.61 0.10
N ALA A 113 -9.83 10.25 1.16
CA ALA A 113 -9.99 11.07 2.37
C ALA A 113 -8.80 10.99 3.35
N TRP A 114 -7.89 10.04 3.12
CA TRP A 114 -6.77 9.69 3.99
C TRP A 114 -5.42 9.77 3.30
N ASP A 115 -5.41 9.78 1.98
CA ASP A 115 -4.19 9.98 1.19
C ASP A 115 -3.48 11.25 1.62
N ASN A 116 -2.17 11.17 1.85
CA ASN A 116 -1.35 12.32 2.21
C ASN A 116 -1.85 13.07 3.48
N ARG A 117 -2.35 12.34 4.48
CA ARG A 117 -2.90 12.93 5.72
C ARG A 117 -2.25 12.45 7.01
N VAL A 118 -1.47 11.36 6.97
CA VAL A 118 -0.89 10.79 8.20
C VAL A 118 0.21 11.71 8.72
N SER A 119 0.13 12.04 10.02
CA SER A 119 1.08 12.90 10.73
C SER A 119 1.71 12.23 11.96
N SER A 120 1.14 11.15 12.49
CA SER A 120 1.75 10.33 13.56
C SER A 120 1.23 8.90 13.54
N TYR A 121 1.96 7.98 14.16
CA TYR A 121 1.54 6.57 14.27
C TYR A 121 2.11 5.87 15.50
N ALA A 122 1.39 4.86 15.99
CA ALA A 122 1.80 4.03 17.11
C ALA A 122 1.47 2.56 16.84
N MET A 123 2.04 1.66 17.64
CA MET A 123 1.75 0.22 17.60
C MET A 123 1.38 -0.30 18.98
N TYR A 124 0.52 -1.31 19.06
CA TYR A 124 0.16 -1.98 20.31
C TYR A 124 -0.14 -3.47 20.13
#